data_AF-K6XDS0-F1
#
_entry.id   AF-K6XDS0-F1
#
_cell.length_a   1.000
_cell.length_b   1.000
_cell.length_c   1.000
_cell.angle_alpha   90.00
_cell.angle_beta   90.00
_cell.angle_gamma   90.00
#
_symmetry.space_group_name_H-M   'P 1'
#
loop_
_entity.id
_entity.type
_entity.pdbx_description
1 polymer ?
#
loop_
_entity_poly.entity_id
_entity_poly.type
_entity_poly.pdbx_seq_one_letter_code
_entity_poly.pdbx_strand_id
1 'polypeptide(L)'
;EPLDYDEAVREALCWGWIDGHTRVFDDARRGLWFTRRGRNSPWAASNKARVSDLIESGRMQPAGQAVIDDAKARGLWTIFDDAEAGIESPELTAALDANPIARCNWDAFPPSARKMGLGQIALAKRPETKTKRIATIVEQAAHNIRPS
;
A
#
# COMPACT_ATOMS: atom_id res chain seq x y z
N GLU A 1 -16.44 -26.17 -3.58
CA GLU A 1 -15.30 -25.53 -4.27
C GLU A 1 -14.74 -24.44 -3.36
N PRO A 2 -13.42 -24.25 -3.24
CA PRO A 2 -12.87 -23.13 -2.49
C PRO A 2 -13.30 -21.82 -3.15
N LEU A 3 -13.67 -20.81 -2.36
CA LEU A 3 -13.88 -19.45 -2.90
C LEU A 3 -12.55 -18.94 -3.47
N ASP A 4 -12.57 -18.47 -4.72
CA ASP A 4 -11.43 -17.79 -5.31
C ASP A 4 -11.13 -16.49 -4.53
N TYR A 5 -9.86 -16.27 -4.23
CA TYR A 5 -9.43 -15.12 -3.42
C TYR A 5 -9.75 -13.79 -4.13
N ASP A 6 -9.50 -13.70 -5.43
CA ASP A 6 -9.69 -12.46 -6.17
C ASP A 6 -11.19 -12.16 -6.30
N GLU A 7 -12.02 -13.17 -6.56
CA GLU A 7 -13.48 -13.02 -6.56
C GLU A 7 -14.01 -12.53 -5.20
N ALA A 8 -13.55 -13.11 -4.09
CA ALA A 8 -13.96 -12.71 -2.75
C ALA A 8 -13.55 -11.27 -2.42
N VAL A 9 -12.32 -10.86 -2.78
CA VAL A 9 -11.85 -9.48 -2.59
C VAL A 9 -12.63 -8.50 -3.46
N ARG A 10 -12.89 -8.84 -4.74
CA ARG A 10 -13.68 -8.01 -5.66
C ARG A 10 -15.09 -7.79 -5.11
N GLU A 11 -15.76 -8.84 -4.66
CA GLU A 11 -17.09 -8.71 -4.07
C GLU A 11 -17.06 -7.88 -2.78
N ALA A 12 -16.07 -8.06 -1.91
CA ALA A 12 -15.90 -7.22 -0.73
C ALA A 12 -15.75 -5.73 -1.09
N LEU A 13 -14.96 -5.40 -2.12
CA LEU A 13 -14.78 -4.03 -2.59
C LEU A 13 -16.09 -3.39 -3.07
N CYS A 14 -16.96 -4.16 -3.75
CA CYS A 14 -18.29 -3.67 -4.17
C CYS A 14 -19.09 -3.07 -3.01
N TRP A 15 -18.91 -3.60 -1.80
CA TRP A 15 -19.63 -3.18 -0.60
C TRP A 15 -18.82 -2.27 0.33
N GLY A 16 -17.60 -1.88 -0.07
CA GLY A 16 -16.73 -1.02 0.74
C GLY A 16 -15.97 -1.76 1.86
N TRP A 17 -15.76 -3.06 1.67
CA TRP A 17 -14.99 -3.92 2.58
C TRP A 17 -13.59 -4.18 2.02
N ILE A 18 -12.71 -4.70 2.87
CA ILE A 18 -11.37 -5.18 2.50
C ILE A 18 -11.06 -6.45 3.28
N ASP A 19 -10.22 -7.29 2.69
CA ASP A 19 -9.60 -8.41 3.35
C ASP A 19 -8.55 -7.98 4.39
N GLY A 20 -8.26 -8.87 5.32
CA GLY A 20 -7.29 -8.67 6.38
C GLY A 20 -6.34 -9.84 6.50
N HIS A 21 -6.05 -10.24 7.73
CA HIS A 21 -5.18 -11.37 7.97
C HIS A 21 -5.87 -12.68 7.60
N THR A 22 -5.05 -13.64 7.15
CA THR A 22 -5.46 -15.03 7.04
C THR A 22 -5.24 -15.73 8.38
N ARG A 23 -6.11 -16.67 8.72
CA ARG A 23 -5.97 -17.54 9.89
C ARG A 23 -5.98 -18.99 9.43
N VAL A 24 -4.98 -19.76 9.87
CA VAL A 24 -4.97 -21.22 9.68
C VAL A 24 -5.68 -21.85 10.88
N PHE A 25 -6.61 -22.76 10.62
CA PHE A 25 -7.30 -23.52 11.66
C PHE A 25 -6.74 -24.94 11.78
N ASP A 26 -6.47 -25.58 10.64
CA ASP A 26 -5.79 -26.88 10.52
C ASP A 26 -5.28 -27.08 9.08
N ASP A 27 -4.77 -28.27 8.77
CA ASP A 27 -4.17 -28.65 7.49
C ASP A 27 -5.11 -28.51 6.28
N ALA A 28 -6.43 -28.51 6.52
CA ALA A 28 -7.44 -28.43 5.46
C ALA A 28 -8.22 -27.10 5.47
N ARG A 29 -8.14 -26.31 6.54
CA ARG A 29 -9.00 -25.14 6.75
C ARG A 29 -8.22 -23.86 7.02
N ARG A 30 -8.52 -22.84 6.21
CA ARG A 30 -8.03 -21.48 6.36
C ARG A 30 -9.21 -20.52 6.30
N GLY A 31 -9.12 -19.41 7.03
CA GLY A 31 -10.07 -18.31 6.99
C GLY A 31 -9.40 -17.03 6.51
N LEU A 32 -10.14 -16.24 5.75
CA LEU A 32 -9.77 -14.87 5.41
C LEU A 32 -10.69 -13.92 6.16
N TRP A 33 -10.10 -13.01 6.95
CA TRP A 33 -10.87 -11.99 7.64
C TRP A 33 -11.30 -10.91 6.66
N PHE A 34 -12.57 -10.48 6.73
CA PHE A 34 -13.07 -9.32 6.01
C PHE A 34 -13.62 -8.30 7.01
N THR A 35 -13.35 -7.03 6.74
CA THR A 35 -13.85 -5.91 7.53
C THR A 35 -14.28 -4.77 6.64
N ARG A 36 -15.17 -3.90 7.14
CA ARG A 36 -15.37 -2.59 6.54
C ARG A 36 -14.03 -1.89 6.41
N ARG A 37 -13.79 -1.30 5.25
CA ARG A 37 -12.54 -0.59 4.99
C ARG A 37 -12.44 0.61 5.93
N GLY A 38 -11.35 0.66 6.68
CA GLY A 38 -11.14 1.73 7.66
C GLY A 38 -11.07 3.08 6.97
N ARG A 39 -11.75 4.08 7.53
CA ARG A 39 -11.86 5.43 6.97
C ARG A 39 -10.49 6.05 6.65
N ASN A 40 -9.43 5.75 7.39
CA ASN A 40 -8.10 6.33 7.17
C ASN A 40 -7.17 5.49 6.27
N SER A 41 -7.69 4.46 5.59
CA SER A 41 -6.88 3.48 4.87
C SER A 41 -6.57 3.96 3.44
N PRO A 42 -5.30 4.12 3.06
CA PRO A 42 -4.91 4.46 1.69
C PRO A 42 -5.07 3.29 0.73
N TRP A 43 -5.21 3.60 -0.56
CA TRP A 43 -5.55 2.65 -1.61
C TRP A 43 -4.33 2.21 -2.42
N ALA A 44 -4.01 0.91 -2.36
CA ALA A 44 -2.98 0.30 -3.20
C ALA A 44 -3.43 0.22 -4.67
N ALA A 45 -2.48 0.27 -5.61
CA ALA A 45 -2.78 0.27 -7.05
C ALA A 45 -3.63 -0.94 -7.49
N SER A 46 -3.37 -2.13 -6.93
CA SER A 46 -4.13 -3.35 -7.24
C SER A 46 -5.62 -3.23 -6.90
N ASN A 47 -5.97 -2.61 -5.77
CA ASN A 47 -7.37 -2.39 -5.42
C ASN A 47 -8.01 -1.27 -6.25
N LYS A 48 -7.24 -0.26 -6.67
CA LYS A 48 -7.75 0.75 -7.62
C LYS A 48 -8.08 0.12 -8.97
N ALA A 49 -7.23 -0.78 -9.47
CA ALA A 49 -7.48 -1.52 -10.71
C ALA A 49 -8.77 -2.35 -10.61
N ARG A 50 -8.93 -3.15 -9.55
CA ARG A 50 -10.17 -3.89 -9.28
C ARG A 50 -11.40 -2.98 -9.21
N VAL A 51 -11.28 -1.84 -8.54
CA VAL A 51 -12.38 -0.86 -8.46
C VAL A 51 -12.75 -0.32 -9.84
N SER A 52 -11.77 -0.01 -10.71
CA SER A 52 -12.03 0.44 -12.08
C SER A 52 -12.85 -0.61 -12.83
N ASP A 53 -12.39 -1.86 -12.84
CA ASP A 53 -13.09 -2.98 -13.49
C ASP A 53 -14.53 -3.14 -12.97
N LEU A 54 -14.73 -3.02 -11.64
CA LEU A 54 -16.03 -3.20 -10.99
C LEU A 54 -17.01 -2.06 -11.29
N ILE A 55 -16.50 -0.84 -11.47
CA ILE A 55 -17.31 0.31 -11.89
C ILE A 55 -17.68 0.17 -13.37
N GLU A 56 -16.71 -0.15 -14.23
CA GLU A 56 -16.92 -0.32 -15.67
C GLU A 56 -17.90 -1.46 -15.97
N SER A 57 -17.86 -2.54 -15.19
CA SER A 57 -18.79 -3.67 -15.29
C SER A 57 -20.14 -3.46 -14.58
N GLY A 58 -20.37 -2.31 -13.95
CA GLY A 58 -21.63 -2.01 -13.25
C GLY A 58 -21.89 -2.86 -11.99
N ARG A 59 -20.85 -3.52 -11.45
CA ARG A 59 -20.96 -4.38 -10.24
C ARG A 59 -20.82 -3.60 -8.94
N MET A 60 -20.20 -2.43 -8.97
CA MET A 60 -19.99 -1.59 -7.80
C MET A 60 -21.32 -1.20 -7.14
N GLN A 61 -21.44 -1.39 -5.83
CA GLN A 61 -22.65 -1.05 -5.08
C GLN A 61 -22.56 0.37 -4.52
N PRO A 62 -23.70 1.02 -4.20
CA PRO A 62 -23.71 2.36 -3.61
C PRO A 62 -22.85 2.48 -2.34
N ALA A 63 -22.81 1.43 -1.52
CA ALA A 63 -21.99 1.39 -0.31
C ALA A 63 -20.48 1.41 -0.62
N GLY A 64 -20.02 0.65 -1.61
CA GLY A 64 -18.62 0.68 -2.05
C GLY A 64 -18.25 2.01 -2.69
N GLN A 65 -19.13 2.55 -3.54
CA GLN A 65 -18.93 3.85 -4.18
C GLN A 65 -18.77 4.98 -3.14
N ALA A 66 -19.61 5.00 -2.10
CA ALA A 66 -19.50 5.99 -1.03
C ALA A 66 -18.14 5.97 -0.30
N VAL A 67 -17.55 4.78 -0.11
CA VAL A 67 -16.22 4.62 0.49
C VAL A 67 -15.12 5.13 -0.44
N ILE A 68 -15.25 4.90 -1.75
CA ILE A 68 -14.33 5.42 -2.77
C ILE A 68 -14.39 6.95 -2.80
N ASP A 69 -15.59 7.53 -2.77
CA ASP A 69 -15.79 8.97 -2.85
C ASP A 69 -15.26 9.69 -1.59
N ASP A 70 -15.50 9.16 -0.38
CA ASP A 70 -14.87 9.71 0.86
C ASP A 70 -13.33 9.64 0.79
N ALA A 71 -12.79 8.52 0.28
CA ALA A 71 -11.34 8.35 0.15
C ALA A 71 -10.72 9.35 -0.85
N LYS A 72 -11.41 9.61 -1.97
CA LYS A 72 -10.99 10.63 -2.96
C LYS A 72 -11.07 12.03 -2.36
N ALA A 73 -12.20 12.39 -1.73
CA ALA A 73 -12.40 13.70 -1.10
C ALA A 73 -11.35 14.01 -0.02
N ARG A 74 -10.81 12.97 0.63
CA ARG A 74 -9.81 13.10 1.71
C ARG A 74 -8.37 12.86 1.25
N GLY A 75 -8.15 12.72 -0.06
CA GLY A 75 -6.82 12.50 -0.64
C GLY A 75 -6.20 11.14 -0.32
N LEU A 76 -6.92 10.23 0.33
CA LEU A 76 -6.43 8.87 0.65
C LEU A 76 -6.30 8.01 -0.59
N TRP A 77 -7.03 8.35 -1.66
CA TRP A 77 -6.95 7.66 -2.93
C TRP A 77 -5.53 7.73 -3.49
N THR A 78 -4.85 8.87 -3.44
CA THR A 78 -3.58 9.10 -4.16
C THR A 78 -2.32 8.94 -3.32
N ILE A 79 -2.43 8.64 -2.01
CA ILE A 79 -1.29 8.58 -1.07
C ILE A 79 -0.14 7.71 -1.58
N PHE A 80 -0.42 6.60 -2.25
CA PHE A 80 0.61 5.67 -2.69
C PHE A 80 1.09 5.90 -4.14
N ASP A 81 0.59 6.89 -4.87
CA ASP A 81 0.86 7.01 -6.30
C ASP A 81 2.35 7.17 -6.61
N ASP A 82 3.05 8.03 -5.88
CA ASP A 82 4.51 8.20 -6.01
C ASP A 82 5.27 6.91 -5.64
N ALA A 83 4.83 6.23 -4.57
CA ALA A 83 5.46 4.98 -4.13
C ALA A 83 5.27 3.85 -5.16
N GLU A 84 4.09 3.78 -5.77
CA GLU A 84 3.76 2.85 -6.85
C GLU A 84 4.55 3.16 -8.12
N ALA A 85 4.79 4.44 -8.43
CA ALA A 85 5.61 4.89 -9.54
C ALA A 85 7.13 4.82 -9.25
N GLY A 86 7.54 4.49 -8.03
CA GLY A 86 8.94 4.47 -7.63
C GLY A 86 9.59 5.85 -7.53
N ILE A 87 8.78 6.91 -7.36
CA ILE A 87 9.23 8.30 -7.31
C ILE A 87 9.74 8.61 -5.90
N GLU A 88 10.99 9.05 -5.81
CA GLU A 88 11.59 9.51 -4.58
C GLU A 88 11.24 10.99 -4.32
N SER A 89 10.92 11.32 -3.07
CA SER A 89 10.83 12.72 -2.67
C SER A 89 12.24 13.36 -2.63
N PRO A 90 12.39 14.66 -2.89
CA PRO A 90 13.69 15.33 -2.84
C PRO A 90 14.46 15.11 -1.52
N GLU A 91 13.75 15.05 -0.40
CA GLU A 91 14.33 14.80 0.92
C GLU A 91 14.96 13.40 1.05
N LEU A 92 14.32 12.38 0.45
CA LEU A 92 14.84 11.02 0.45
C LEU A 92 16.05 10.90 -0.46
N THR A 93 15.96 11.45 -1.68
CA THR A 93 17.07 11.45 -2.64
C THR A 93 18.30 12.12 -2.04
N ALA A 94 18.15 13.32 -1.47
CA ALA A 94 19.27 14.02 -0.82
C ALA A 94 19.89 13.22 0.34
N ALA A 95 19.06 12.52 1.13
CA ALA A 95 19.54 11.73 2.27
C ALA A 95 20.26 10.44 1.81
N LEU A 96 19.77 9.78 0.75
CA LEU A 96 20.43 8.63 0.14
C LEU A 96 21.76 9.05 -0.51
N ASP A 97 21.77 10.14 -1.27
CA ASP A 97 22.94 10.63 -2.00
C ASP A 97 24.07 11.09 -1.06
N ALA A 98 23.74 11.53 0.15
CA ALA A 98 24.71 11.85 1.19
C ALA A 98 25.46 10.61 1.73
N ASN A 99 24.96 9.39 1.49
CA ASN A 99 25.61 8.14 1.83
C ASN A 99 25.73 7.24 0.58
N PRO A 100 26.87 7.27 -0.13
CA PRO A 100 27.05 6.51 -1.37
C PRO A 100 26.80 5.00 -1.25
N ILE A 101 27.08 4.40 -0.08
CA ILE A 101 26.81 2.98 0.18
C ILE A 101 25.30 2.74 0.24
N ALA A 102 24.56 3.58 0.97
CA ALA A 102 23.11 3.50 1.06
C ALA A 102 22.44 3.70 -0.31
N ARG A 103 22.88 4.70 -1.09
CA ARG A 103 22.41 4.95 -2.47
C ARG A 103 22.57 3.71 -3.34
N CYS A 104 23.79 3.16 -3.38
CA CYS A 104 24.12 1.98 -4.20
C CYS A 104 23.24 0.78 -3.85
N ASN A 105 23.11 0.46 -2.56
CA ASN A 105 22.28 -0.65 -2.11
C ASN A 105 20.79 -0.41 -2.38
N TRP A 106 20.30 0.81 -2.14
CA TRP A 106 18.92 1.17 -2.40
C TRP A 106 18.55 1.03 -3.89
N ASP A 107 19.42 1.48 -4.79
CA ASP A 107 19.23 1.29 -6.24
C ASP A 107 19.20 -0.18 -6.65
N ALA A 108 20.00 -1.01 -5.97
CA ALA A 108 20.03 -2.45 -6.19
C ALA A 108 18.83 -3.19 -5.58
N PHE A 109 18.03 -2.55 -4.72
CA PHE A 109 16.87 -3.20 -4.11
C PHE A 109 15.77 -3.50 -5.13
N PRO A 110 15.08 -4.65 -5.00
CA PRO A 110 13.92 -4.97 -5.82
C PRO A 110 12.87 -3.86 -5.79
N PRO A 111 12.14 -3.61 -6.89
CA PRO A 111 11.11 -2.58 -6.94
C PRO A 111 10.08 -2.66 -5.80
N SER A 112 9.72 -3.87 -5.38
CA SER A 112 8.80 -4.10 -4.27
C SER A 112 9.33 -3.60 -2.92
N ALA A 113 10.63 -3.74 -2.67
CA ALA A 113 11.27 -3.27 -1.44
C ALA A 113 11.37 -1.73 -1.42
N ARG A 114 11.74 -1.12 -2.56
CA ARG A 114 11.73 0.35 -2.70
C ARG A 114 10.33 0.92 -2.53
N LYS A 115 9.34 0.33 -3.20
CA LYS A 115 7.91 0.67 -3.04
C LYS A 115 7.45 0.59 -1.59
N MET A 116 7.87 -0.43 -0.83
CA MET A 116 7.56 -0.54 0.60
C MET A 116 8.11 0.67 1.37
N GLY A 117 9.40 0.99 1.20
CA GLY A 117 10.02 2.15 1.87
C GLY A 117 9.35 3.48 1.49
N LEU A 118 9.07 3.69 0.20
CA LEU A 118 8.36 4.87 -0.28
C LEU A 118 6.94 4.96 0.31
N GLY A 119 6.23 3.83 0.38
CA GLY A 119 4.90 3.76 1.00
C GLY A 119 4.93 4.08 2.49
N GLN A 120 5.96 3.63 3.21
CA GLN A 120 6.18 4.02 4.61
C GLN A 120 6.39 5.53 4.73
N ILE A 121 7.18 6.17 3.87
CA ILE A 121 7.35 7.63 3.89
C ILE A 121 6.03 8.34 3.58
N ALA A 122 5.30 7.90 2.55
CA ALA A 122 4.02 8.50 2.16
C ALA A 122 2.95 8.47 3.27
N LEU A 123 2.97 7.43 4.12
CA LEU A 123 2.09 7.33 5.29
C LEU A 123 2.44 8.30 6.43
N ALA A 124 3.63 8.93 6.42
CA ALA A 124 4.07 9.80 7.50
C ALA A 124 3.50 11.21 7.35
N LYS A 125 2.39 11.47 8.06
CA LYS A 125 1.71 12.78 8.02
C LYS A 125 2.47 13.91 8.72
N ARG A 126 3.27 13.59 9.74
CA ARG A 126 4.03 14.58 10.52
C ARG A 126 5.43 14.72 9.94
N PRO A 127 5.96 15.94 9.76
CA PRO A 127 7.31 16.16 9.25
C PRO A 127 8.37 15.37 10.02
N GLU A 128 8.32 15.40 11.36
CA GLU A 128 9.24 14.66 12.24
C GLU A 128 9.22 13.15 11.98
N THR A 129 8.03 12.58 11.76
CA THR A 129 7.88 11.14 11.46
C THR A 129 8.44 10.82 10.08
N LYS A 130 8.28 11.73 9.11
CA LYS A 130 8.80 11.58 7.76
C LYS A 130 10.33 11.59 7.78
N THR A 131 10.95 12.58 8.44
CA THR A 131 12.40 12.67 8.64
C THR A 131 12.94 11.41 9.31
N LYS A 132 12.28 10.93 10.37
CA LYS A 132 12.69 9.70 11.07
C LYS A 132 12.65 8.47 10.15
N ARG A 133 11.59 8.31 9.35
CA ARG A 133 11.47 7.19 8.40
C ARG A 133 12.53 7.24 7.31
N ILE A 134 12.81 8.43 6.76
CA ILE A 134 13.91 8.62 5.79
C ILE A 134 15.24 8.21 6.42
N ALA A 135 15.56 8.71 7.61
CA ALA A 135 16.80 8.34 8.30
C ALA A 135 16.91 6.83 8.55
N THR A 136 15.81 6.17 8.97
CA THR A 136 15.78 4.72 9.15
C THR A 136 16.01 3.97 7.83
N ILE A 137 15.39 4.40 6.73
CA ILE A 137 15.57 3.77 5.41
C ILE A 137 17.01 3.91 4.94
N VAL A 138 17.62 5.10 5.08
CA VAL A 138 19.02 5.33 4.71
C VAL A 138 19.96 4.47 5.54
N GLU A 139 19.75 4.39 6.86
CA GLU A 139 20.55 3.53 7.75
C GLU A 139 20.42 2.05 7.36
N GLN A 140 19.20 1.55 7.16
CA GLN A 140 18.98 0.17 6.72
C GLN A 140 19.64 -0.11 5.36
N ALA A 141 19.49 0.80 4.39
CA ALA A 141 20.12 0.69 3.09
C ALA A 141 21.66 0.70 3.18
N ALA A 142 22.25 1.48 4.08
CA ALA A 142 23.70 1.48 4.32
C ALA A 142 24.21 0.09 4.74
N HIS A 143 23.40 -0.67 5.48
CA HIS A 143 23.69 -2.04 5.89
C HIS A 143 23.12 -3.11 4.94
N ASN A 144 22.66 -2.71 3.75
CA ASN A 144 22.03 -3.60 2.76
C ASN A 144 20.78 -4.35 3.29
N ILE A 145 20.08 -3.74 4.25
CA ILE A 145 18.83 -4.24 4.84
C ILE A 145 17.66 -3.58 4.10
N ARG A 146 16.71 -4.39 3.63
CA ARG A 146 15.53 -3.90 2.91
C ARG A 146 14.48 -3.35 3.89
N PRO A 147 13.71 -2.33 3.49
CA PRO A 147 12.55 -1.90 4.25
C PRO A 147 11.54 -3.05 4.43
N SER A 148 11.00 -3.17 5.63
CA SER A 148 9.98 -4.16 6.03
C SER A 148 8.80 -3.50 6.71
#